data_AF-A0A5R8UEZ4-F1
#
_entry.id   AF-A0A5R8UEZ4-F1
#
_cell.length_a   1.000
_cell.length_b   1.000
_cell.length_c   1.000
_cell.angle_alpha   90.00
_cell.angle_beta   90.00
_cell.angle_gamma   90.00
#
_symmetry.space_group_name_H-M   'P 1'
#
loop_
_entity.id
_entity.type
_entity.pdbx_description
1 polymer ?
#
loop_
_entity_poly.entity_id
_entity_poly.type
_entity_poly.pdbx_seq_one_letter_code
_entity_poly.pdbx_strand_id
1 'polypeptide(L)'
;HGSVLAIAMNSRVKLIYRPSGLKNGRENAEKKLTMEQRGDITWIKNPTPYYMAVVGVQTNGRELKLSDKVTKELTLLAPFSSVSLGVSVRGSLNIAAINDWGGVQNYEIH
;
A
#
# COMPACT_ATOMS: atom_id res chain seq x y z
N HIS A 1 -13.69 34.35 36.16
CA HIS A 1 -12.96 34.03 34.92
C HIS A 1 -13.29 32.61 34.52
N GLY A 2 -13.94 32.41 33.36
CA GLY A 2 -14.34 31.07 32.89
C GLY A 2 -13.30 30.51 31.93
N SER A 3 -12.90 29.26 32.13
CA SER A 3 -12.05 28.52 31.19
C SER A 3 -12.92 27.89 30.09
N VAL A 4 -12.52 28.03 28.82
CA VAL A 4 -13.21 27.44 27.68
C VAL A 4 -12.30 26.41 27.00
N LEU A 5 -12.84 25.24 26.68
CA LEU A 5 -12.16 24.23 25.85
C LEU A 5 -12.56 24.44 24.39
N ALA A 6 -11.58 24.76 23.54
CA ALA A 6 -11.77 24.84 22.10
C ALA A 6 -11.15 23.60 21.43
N ILE A 7 -11.94 22.91 20.60
CA ILE A 7 -11.49 21.75 19.82
C ILE A 7 -11.51 22.13 18.34
N ALA A 8 -10.39 21.91 17.65
CA ALA A 8 -10.30 22.04 16.20
C ALA A 8 -9.80 20.71 15.60
N MET A 9 -10.48 20.24 14.55
CA MET A 9 -10.16 18.99 13.87
C MET A 9 -9.59 19.28 12.49
N ASN A 10 -8.47 18.65 12.14
CA ASN A 10 -7.84 18.76 10.82
C ASN A 10 -7.80 17.39 10.13
N SER A 11 -8.81 17.11 9.33
CA SER A 11 -8.91 15.88 8.55
C SER A 11 -8.15 16.02 7.23
N ARG A 12 -7.26 15.07 6.93
CA ARG A 12 -6.53 15.01 5.65
C ARG A 12 -6.85 13.69 4.95
N VAL A 13 -7.29 13.78 3.70
CA VAL A 13 -7.59 12.63 2.84
C VAL A 13 -6.79 12.73 1.54
N LYS A 14 -6.48 11.57 0.93
CA LYS A 14 -5.78 11.53 -0.36
C LYS A 14 -6.75 11.89 -1.50
N LEU A 15 -6.35 12.79 -2.38
CA LEU A 15 -7.02 13.05 -3.65
C LEU A 15 -6.21 12.40 -4.77
N ILE A 16 -6.77 11.39 -5.43
CA ILE A 16 -6.13 10.66 -6.53
C ILE A 16 -6.91 10.94 -7.81
N TYR A 17 -6.30 11.67 -8.74
CA TYR A 17 -6.89 11.92 -10.05
C TYR A 17 -6.81 10.67 -10.94
N ARG A 18 -7.92 10.32 -11.59
CA ARG A 18 -8.02 9.18 -12.52
C ARG A 18 -8.54 9.67 -13.88
N PRO A 19 -7.67 9.77 -14.92
CA PRO A 19 -8.10 10.06 -16.28
C PRO A 19 -9.18 9.08 -16.77
N SER A 20 -10.01 9.52 -17.71
CA SER A 20 -11.13 8.71 -18.24
C SER A 20 -10.70 7.35 -18.77
N GLY A 21 -9.54 7.26 -19.42
CA GLY A 21 -8.97 6.00 -19.93
C GLY A 21 -8.58 4.97 -18.86
N LEU A 22 -8.49 5.38 -17.59
CA LEU A 22 -8.15 4.52 -16.46
C LEU A 22 -9.34 4.20 -15.56
N LYS A 23 -10.55 4.63 -15.92
CA LYS A 23 -11.76 4.48 -15.08
C LYS A 23 -12.07 3.01 -14.75
N ASN A 24 -11.89 2.13 -15.72
CA ASN A 24 -12.17 0.70 -15.60
C ASN A 24 -10.91 -0.08 -15.19
N GLY A 25 -11.07 -1.18 -14.44
CA GLY A 25 -9.95 -2.08 -14.11
C GLY A 25 -9.19 -1.76 -12.82
N ARG A 26 -9.63 -0.74 -12.06
CA ARG A 26 -9.12 -0.44 -10.72
C ARG A 26 -9.53 -1.49 -9.70
N GLU A 27 -10.76 -1.98 -9.78
CA GLU A 27 -11.28 -2.97 -8.84
C GLU A 27 -10.37 -4.20 -8.80
N ASN A 28 -9.93 -4.59 -7.61
CA ASN A 28 -9.01 -5.71 -7.39
C ASN A 28 -7.64 -5.60 -8.12
N ALA A 29 -7.23 -4.40 -8.56
CA ALA A 29 -5.94 -4.21 -9.23
C ALA A 29 -4.74 -4.55 -8.32
N GLU A 30 -4.93 -4.57 -7.01
CA GLU A 30 -3.97 -5.03 -6.00
C GLU A 30 -3.50 -6.48 -6.23
N LYS A 31 -4.37 -7.33 -6.81
CA LYS A 31 -4.02 -8.72 -7.19
C LYS A 31 -2.93 -8.80 -8.26
N LYS A 32 -2.67 -7.69 -8.96
CA LYS A 32 -1.61 -7.60 -9.97
C LYS A 32 -0.29 -7.11 -9.40
N LEU A 33 -0.25 -6.72 -8.12
CA LEU A 33 1.03 -6.46 -7.47
C LEU A 33 1.82 -7.77 -7.43
N THR A 34 3.12 -7.65 -7.63
CA THR A 34 4.05 -8.79 -7.61
C THR A 34 5.17 -8.50 -6.63
N MET A 35 5.84 -9.54 -6.16
CA MET A 35 7.13 -9.40 -5.51
C MET A 35 8.25 -9.84 -6.45
N GLU A 36 9.43 -9.27 -6.25
CA GLU A 36 10.63 -9.67 -6.98
C GLU A 36 11.83 -9.63 -6.06
N GLN A 37 12.75 -10.58 -6.24
CA GLN A 37 14.05 -10.55 -5.56
C GLN A 37 15.04 -9.77 -6.42
N ARG A 38 15.69 -8.78 -5.82
CA ARG A 38 16.84 -8.08 -6.41
C ARG A 38 18.03 -8.29 -5.47
N GLY A 39 18.85 -9.30 -5.78
CA GLY A 39 19.84 -9.82 -4.83
C GLY A 39 19.14 -10.40 -3.61
N ASP A 40 19.60 -10.02 -2.41
CA ASP A 40 19.04 -10.48 -1.13
C ASP A 40 17.91 -9.60 -0.60
N ILE A 41 17.29 -8.78 -1.45
CA ILE A 41 16.23 -7.85 -1.04
C ILE A 41 14.97 -8.11 -1.86
N THR A 42 13.85 -8.22 -1.15
CA THR A 42 12.52 -8.32 -1.72
C THR A 42 11.95 -6.94 -2.03
N TRP A 43 11.36 -6.80 -3.20
CA TRP A 43 10.68 -5.60 -3.66
C TRP A 43 9.21 -5.91 -3.95
N ILE A 44 8.31 -5.01 -3.59
CA ILE A 44 6.93 -5.03 -4.06
C ILE A 44 6.84 -4.13 -5.29
N LYS A 45 6.28 -4.65 -6.38
CA LYS A 45 6.15 -3.97 -7.67
C LYS A 45 4.69 -3.71 -7.99
N ASN A 46 4.42 -2.50 -8.46
CA ASN A 46 3.13 -2.10 -9.00
C ASN A 46 3.19 -1.99 -10.52
N PRO A 47 2.80 -3.02 -11.27
CA PRO A 47 2.76 -2.94 -12.74
C PRO A 47 1.51 -2.23 -13.26
N THR A 48 0.65 -1.69 -12.40
CA THR A 48 -0.64 -1.13 -12.78
C THR A 48 -0.57 0.39 -12.95
N PRO A 49 -1.54 1.00 -13.67
CA PRO A 49 -1.65 2.44 -13.78
C PRO A 49 -2.33 3.10 -12.56
N TYR A 50 -2.45 2.41 -11.41
CA TYR A 50 -3.14 2.91 -10.22
C TYR A 50 -2.18 3.13 -9.06
N TYR A 51 -2.44 4.15 -8.25
CA TYR A 51 -1.85 4.25 -6.92
C TYR A 51 -2.46 3.18 -6.01
N MET A 52 -1.60 2.50 -5.24
CA MET A 52 -2.02 1.54 -4.21
C MET A 52 -1.65 2.06 -2.82
N ALA A 53 -2.46 1.69 -1.83
CA ALA A 53 -2.19 1.98 -0.44
C ALA A 53 -2.05 0.66 0.32
N VAL A 54 -0.84 0.10 0.32
CA VAL A 54 -0.50 -1.09 1.10
C VAL A 54 -0.18 -0.64 2.53
N VAL A 55 -0.95 -1.14 3.49
CA VAL A 55 -0.91 -0.76 4.91
C VAL A 55 -0.43 -1.88 5.83
N GLY A 56 -0.26 -3.08 5.29
CA GLY A 56 0.31 -4.20 6.02
C GLY A 56 0.94 -5.22 5.08
N VAL A 57 1.98 -5.89 5.55
CA VAL A 57 2.66 -6.97 4.82
C VAL A 57 2.85 -8.12 5.80
N GLN A 58 2.52 -9.33 5.34
CA GLN A 58 2.64 -10.55 6.12
C GLN A 58 3.36 -11.62 5.31
N THR A 59 4.17 -12.43 6.00
CA THR A 59 4.85 -13.59 5.46
C THR A 59 4.60 -14.77 6.38
N ASN A 60 4.24 -15.93 5.83
CA ASN A 60 3.95 -17.15 6.60
C ASN A 60 2.97 -16.92 7.77
N GLY A 61 1.91 -16.12 7.55
CA GLY A 61 0.90 -15.80 8.54
C GLY A 61 1.36 -14.86 9.67
N ARG A 62 2.55 -14.26 9.57
CA ARG A 62 3.08 -13.31 10.55
C ARG A 62 3.29 -11.94 9.92
N GLU A 63 2.99 -10.90 10.68
CA GLU A 63 3.27 -9.53 10.29
C GLU A 63 4.77 -9.31 10.09
N LEU A 64 5.12 -8.76 8.93
CA LEU A 64 6.47 -8.31 8.63
C LEU A 64 6.61 -6.86 9.07
N LYS A 65 7.35 -6.64 10.15
CA LYS A 65 7.64 -5.28 10.64
C LYS A 65 8.60 -4.57 9.69
N LEU A 66 8.10 -3.56 9.00
CA LEU A 66 8.86 -2.72 8.08
C LEU A 66 9.22 -1.39 8.77
N SER A 67 10.28 -0.74 8.29
CA SER A 67 10.61 0.61 8.75
C SER A 67 9.52 1.61 8.37
N ASP A 68 9.35 2.68 9.16
CA ASP A 68 8.36 3.75 8.88
C ASP A 68 8.50 4.33 7.48
N LYS A 69 9.74 4.43 6.98
CA LYS A 69 10.02 4.89 5.62
C LYS A 69 9.39 3.96 4.58
N VAL A 70 9.64 2.65 4.70
CA VAL A 70 9.10 1.63 3.78
C VAL A 70 7.58 1.59 3.87
N THR A 71 7.02 1.60 5.09
CA THR A 71 5.58 1.65 5.31
C THR A 71 4.96 2.86 4.59
N LYS A 72 5.56 4.05 4.72
CA LYS A 72 5.09 5.28 4.06
C LYS A 72 5.15 5.19 2.53
N GLU A 73 6.21 4.63 1.97
CA GLU A 73 6.36 4.41 0.53
C GLU A 73 5.28 3.43 0.01
N LEU A 74 5.03 2.33 0.72
CA LEU A 74 3.98 1.36 0.41
C LEU A 74 2.56 1.94 0.51
N THR A 75 2.34 2.88 1.43
CA THR A 75 1.04 3.54 1.58
C THR A 75 0.75 4.47 0.39
N LEU A 76 1.75 4.85 -0.40
CA LEU A 76 1.61 5.68 -1.59
C LEU A 76 2.35 5.05 -2.78
N LEU A 77 2.14 3.74 -2.98
CA LEU A 77 2.80 2.98 -4.02
C LEU A 77 2.33 3.45 -5.40
N ALA A 78 3.22 4.17 -6.10
CA ALA A 78 2.92 4.82 -7.36
C ALA A 78 2.72 3.82 -8.51
N PRO A 79 1.98 4.21 -9.57
CA PRO A 79 1.92 3.44 -10.81
C PRO A 79 3.30 3.10 -11.36
N PHE A 80 3.46 1.87 -11.87
CA PHE A 80 4.69 1.40 -12.52
C PHE A 80 5.97 1.52 -11.67
N SER A 81 5.83 1.59 -10.35
CA SER A 81 6.95 1.76 -9.42
C SER A 81 7.21 0.49 -8.61
N SER A 82 8.28 0.50 -7.80
CA SER A 82 8.62 -0.59 -6.90
C SER A 82 9.16 -0.03 -5.59
N VAL A 83 8.86 -0.71 -4.47
CA VAL A 83 9.35 -0.36 -3.14
C VAL A 83 10.15 -1.53 -2.59
N SER A 84 11.35 -1.22 -2.12
CA SER A 84 12.22 -2.17 -1.42
C SER A 84 11.68 -2.41 -0.01
N LEU A 85 11.55 -3.67 0.38
CA LEU A 85 11.20 -4.01 1.77
C LEU A 85 12.40 -3.90 2.71
N GLY A 86 13.63 -3.80 2.17
CA GLY A 86 14.87 -3.81 2.95
C GLY A 86 15.19 -5.16 3.61
N VAL A 87 14.40 -6.19 3.33
CA VAL A 87 14.53 -7.55 3.87
C VAL A 87 14.33 -8.57 2.75
N SER A 88 14.87 -9.77 2.94
CA SER A 88 14.60 -10.92 2.08
C SER A 88 13.40 -11.70 2.61
N VAL A 89 12.43 -11.98 1.74
CA VAL A 89 11.28 -12.85 2.01
C VAL A 89 11.26 -13.95 0.96
N ARG A 90 11.04 -15.19 1.37
CA ARG A 90 10.87 -16.34 0.46
C ARG A 90 9.43 -16.82 0.51
N GLY A 91 8.90 -17.25 -0.63
CA GLY A 91 7.51 -17.70 -0.76
C GLY A 91 6.58 -16.56 -1.17
N SER A 92 5.33 -16.60 -0.70
CA SER A 92 4.32 -15.57 -0.98
C SER A 92 4.31 -14.48 0.09
N LEU A 93 3.83 -13.30 -0.32
CA LEU A 93 3.49 -12.21 0.58
C LEU A 93 1.98 -12.02 0.62
N ASN A 94 1.43 -11.86 1.81
CA ASN A 94 0.05 -11.40 2.00
C ASN A 94 0.09 -9.91 2.31
N ILE A 95 -0.50 -9.09 1.44
CA ILE A 95 -0.57 -7.64 1.62
C ILE A 95 -1.97 -7.23 2.05
N ALA A 96 -2.06 -6.30 3.00
CA ALA A 96 -3.29 -5.61 3.34
C ALA A 96 -3.30 -4.25 2.63
N ALA A 97 -4.34 -3.96 1.85
CA ALA A 97 -4.44 -2.74 1.07
C ALA A 97 -5.81 -2.07 1.20
N ILE A 98 -5.82 -0.74 1.09
CA ILE A 98 -7.04 0.08 1.13
C ILE A 98 -7.63 0.21 -0.28
N ASN A 99 -8.90 -0.17 -0.44
CA ASN A 99 -9.64 -0.02 -1.69
C ASN A 99 -10.27 1.38 -1.85
N ASP A 100 -10.90 1.64 -3.01
CA ASP A 100 -11.52 2.94 -3.32
C ASP A 100 -12.65 3.36 -2.35
N TRP A 101 -13.17 2.42 -1.54
CA TRP A 101 -14.20 2.67 -0.52
C TRP A 101 -13.63 2.88 0.90
N GLY A 102 -12.30 2.89 1.04
CA GLY A 102 -11.62 3.01 2.32
C GLY A 102 -11.54 1.70 3.12
N GLY A 103 -12.04 0.59 2.58
CA GLY A 103 -11.99 -0.72 3.22
C GLY A 103 -10.63 -1.40 3.05
N VAL A 104 -10.17 -2.10 4.08
CA VAL A 104 -8.94 -2.92 4.03
C VAL A 104 -9.28 -4.31 3.52
N GLN A 105 -8.52 -4.78 2.53
CA GLN A 105 -8.63 -6.12 1.95
C GLN A 105 -7.25 -6.78 1.84
N ASN A 106 -7.21 -8.10 1.96
CA ASN A 106 -5.98 -8.89 1.88
C ASN A 106 -5.83 -9.52 0.51
N TYR A 107 -4.59 -9.52 0.00
CA TYR A 107 -4.22 -10.09 -1.29
C TYR A 107 -2.92 -10.88 -1.15
N GLU A 108 -2.89 -12.10 -1.69
CA GLU A 108 -1.64 -12.86 -1.81
C GLU A 108 -0.95 -12.47 -3.13
N ILE A 109 0.36 -12.22 -3.06
CA ILE A 109 1.22 -11.88 -4.19
C ILE A 109 2.47 -12.76 -4.20
N HIS A 110 3.03 -12.94 -5.40
CA HIS A 110 4.18 -13.80 -5.68
C HIS A 110 5.27 -13.06 -6.44
#